data_AF-A0A956UDJ4-F1
#
_entry.id   AF-A0A956UDJ4-F1
#
_cell.length_a   1.000
_cell.length_b   1.000
_cell.length_c   1.000
_cell.angle_alpha   90.00
_cell.angle_beta   90.00
_cell.angle_gamma   90.00
#
_symmetry.space_group_name_H-M   'P 1'
#
loop_
_entity.id
_entity.type
_entity.pdbx_description
1 polymer ?
#
loop_
_entity_poly.entity_id
_entity_poly.type
_entity_poly.pdbx_seq_one_letter_code
_entity_poly.pdbx_strand_id
1 'polypeptide(L)' 'FTPHRFTVETETKMALCNCKHTHNPPRCDGTHSSLPPSEE' A
#
# COMPACT_ATOMS: atom_id res chain seq x y z
N PHE A 1 16.45 0.44 0.32
CA PHE A 1 15.05 0.11 0.00
C PHE A 1 15.04 -1.09 -0.92
N THR A 2 14.29 -2.15 -0.62
CA THR A 2 14.23 -3.37 -1.46
C THR A 2 12.78 -3.67 -1.82
N PRO A 3 12.49 -4.17 -3.04
CA PRO A 3 11.13 -4.55 -3.41
C PRO A 3 10.55 -5.61 -2.47
N HIS A 4 9.29 -5.42 -2.06
CA HIS A 4 8.57 -6.43 -1.31
C HIS A 4 7.88 -7.39 -2.28
N ARG A 5 8.39 -8.61 -2.42
CA ARG A 5 7.72 -9.67 -3.19
C ARG A 5 6.49 -10.17 -2.42
N PHE A 6 5.37 -10.32 -3.09
CA PHE A 6 4.19 -10.99 -2.55
C PHE A 6 3.51 -11.80 -3.66
N THR A 7 2.73 -12.80 -3.27
CA THR A 7 1.96 -13.66 -4.17
C THR A 7 0.49 -13.58 -3.77
N VAL A 8 -0.41 -13.67 -4.74
CA VAL A 8 -1.86 -13.72 -4.53
C VAL A 8 -2.33 -15.13 -4.86
N GLU A 9 -2.91 -15.83 -3.89
CA GLU A 9 -3.33 -17.23 -4.04
C GLU A 9 -4.66 -17.38 -4.79
N THR A 10 -5.55 -16.39 -4.66
CA THR A 10 -6.89 -16.41 -5.25
C THR A 10 -7.21 -15.08 -5.90
N GLU A 11 -7.97 -15.10 -7.00
CA GLU A 11 -8.40 -13.88 -7.65
C GLU A 11 -9.23 -13.03 -6.69
N THR A 12 -8.70 -11.85 -6.34
CA THR A 12 -9.31 -10.96 -5.37
C THR A 12 -9.07 -9.51 -5.75
N LYS A 13 -10.04 -8.66 -5.43
CA LYS A 13 -9.86 -7.20 -5.52
C LYS A 13 -9.14 -6.72 -4.27
N MET A 14 -8.01 -6.07 -4.48
CA MET A 14 -7.14 -5.59 -3.42
C MET A 14 -6.62 -4.19 -3.75
N ALA A 15 -6.72 -3.28 -2.79
CA ALA A 15 -6.08 -1.97 -2.87
C ALA A 15 -4.62 -2.10 -2.41
N LEU A 16 -3.69 -1.69 -3.26
CA LEU A 16 -2.25 -1.68 -2.97
C LEU A 16 -1.81 -0.32 -2.40
N CYS A 17 -0.79 -0.34 -1.55
CA CYS A 17 -0.24 0.88 -0.97
C CYS A 17 0.66 1.63 -1.97
N ASN A 18 0.25 2.85 -2.32
CA ASN A 18 1.07 3.78 -3.09
C ASN A 18 1.78 4.83 -2.23
N CYS A 19 1.24 5.23 -1.09
CA CYS A 19 1.84 6.24 -0.23
C CYS A 19 3.10 5.78 0.53
N LYS A 20 3.35 4.46 0.62
CA LYS A 20 4.49 3.85 1.34
C LYS A 20 4.49 4.00 2.86
N HIS A 21 3.39 4.47 3.45
CA HIS A 21 3.21 4.60 4.91
C HIS A 21 2.25 3.56 5.51
N THR A 22 1.91 2.50 4.79
CA THR A 22 1.04 1.44 5.34
C THR A 22 1.75 0.64 6.43
N HIS A 23 0.99 0.24 7.44
CA HIS A 23 1.38 -0.72 8.48
C HIS A 23 1.06 -2.16 8.09
N ASN A 24 0.42 -2.39 6.93
CA ASN A 24 0.04 -3.70 6.42
C ASN A 24 0.49 -3.94 4.96
N PRO A 25 1.81 -3.92 4.67
CA PRO A 25 2.30 -4.12 3.31
C PRO A 25 1.92 -5.50 2.76
N PRO A 26 1.58 -5.62 1.46
CA PRO A 26 1.60 -4.58 0.42
C PRO A 26 0.29 -3.78 0.29
N ARG A 27 -0.67 -4.00 1.19
CA ARG A 27 -2.04 -3.49 1.07
C ARG A 27 -2.18 -2.05 1.55
N CYS A 28 -3.23 -1.39 1.06
CA CYS A 28 -3.69 -0.14 1.63
C CYS A 28 -4.49 -0.40 2.92
N ASP A 29 -4.17 0.35 3.98
CA ASP A 29 -4.84 0.34 5.29
C ASP A 29 -5.52 1.69 5.61
N GLY A 30 -5.50 2.64 4.67
CA GLY A 30 -6.08 3.97 4.87
C GLY A 30 -5.16 5.00 5.49
N THR A 31 -3.91 4.67 5.86
CA THR A 31 -2.96 5.65 6.42
C THR A 31 -2.72 6.84 5.48
N HIS A 32 -2.89 6.66 4.16
CA HIS A 32 -2.76 7.74 3.18
C HIS A 32 -3.73 8.91 3.41
N SER A 33 -4.89 8.68 4.03
CA SER A 33 -5.90 9.72 4.26
C SER A 33 -5.49 10.73 5.33
N SER A 34 -4.53 10.39 6.19
CA SER A 34 -4.00 11.28 7.23
C SER A 34 -2.65 11.91 6.86
N LEU A 35 -2.13 11.62 5.67
CA LEU A 35 -0.89 12.22 5.20
C LEU A 35 -1.18 13.62 4.63
N PRO A 36 -0.22 14.56 4.73
CA PRO A 36 -0.29 15.77 3.94
C PRO A 36 -0.39 15.40 2.44
N PRO A 37 -1.07 16.22 1.62
CA PRO A 37 -1.07 16.02 0.18
C PRO A 37 0.38 15.94 -0.31
N SER A 38 0.66 14.96 -1.18
CA SER A 38 1.99 14.85 -1.77
C SER A 38 2.24 16.11 -2.60
N GLU A 39 3.20 16.93 -2.16
CA GLU A 39 3.70 18.04 -2.98
C GLU A 39 4.32 17.44 -4.25
N GLU A 40 3.92 17.97 -5.41
CA GLU A 40 4.36 17.56 -6.75
C GLU A 40 5.67 18.27 -7.14
#